data_AF-A0A0S8JZP5-F1
#
_entry.id   AF-A0A0S8JZP5-F1
#
_cell.length_a   1.000
_cell.length_b   1.000
_cell.length_c   1.000
_cell.angle_alpha   90.00
_cell.angle_beta   90.00
_cell.angle_gamma   90.00
#
_symmetry.space_group_name_H-M   'P 1'
#
loop_
_entity.id
_entity.type
_entity.pdbx_description
1 polymer ?
#
loop_
_entity_poly.entity_id
_entity_poly.type
_entity_poly.pdbx_seq_one_letter_code
_entity_poly.pdbx_strand_id
1 'polypeptide(L)' 'MSLIVMEKEYKKLFGRIDIISLNGQLPYQSRSDESTHQIDLSSFEYGFYFITVRYRDYVKKEKIIKQ' A
#
# COMPACT_ATOMS: atom_id res chain seq x y z
N MET A 1 11.15 -13.96 2.01
CA MET A 1 11.21 -12.60 1.44
C MET A 1 9.91 -12.39 0.69
N SER A 2 9.03 -11.49 1.14
CA SER A 2 7.68 -11.35 0.59
C SER A 2 7.56 -9.97 -0.05
N LEU A 3 7.51 -9.94 -1.38
CA LEU A 3 7.40 -8.73 -2.18
C LEU A 3 5.98 -8.61 -2.73
N ILE A 4 5.35 -7.44 -2.58
CA ILE A 4 4.07 -7.13 -3.23
C ILE A 4 4.33 -6.09 -4.30
N VAL A 5 4.01 -6.43 -5.54
CA VAL A 5 4.07 -5.53 -6.69
C VAL A 5 2.64 -5.13 -7.04
N MET A 6 2.36 -3.82 -7.00
CA MET A 6 1.06 -3.26 -7.40
C MET A 6 1.25 -2.54 -8.73
N GLU A 7 0.86 -3.19 -9.82
CA GLU A 7 0.87 -2.59 -11.16
C GLU A 7 -0.54 -2.21 -11.59
N LYS A 8 -0.73 -0.94 -11.98
CA LYS A 8 -1.92 -0.52 -12.72
C LYS A 8 -1.60 0.69 -13.60
N GLU A 9 -1.95 0.62 -14.88
CA GLU A 9 -1.84 1.75 -15.79
C GLU A 9 -2.87 2.84 -15.42
N TYR A 10 -2.42 3.86 -14.71
CA TYR A 10 -3.15 5.10 -14.55
C TYR A 10 -2.37 6.25 -15.16
N LYS A 11 -3.03 7.06 -15.99
CA LYS A 11 -2.48 8.34 -16.47
C LYS A 11 -2.14 9.19 -15.24
N LYS A 12 -0.84 9.28 -14.90
CA LYS A 12 -0.21 10.17 -13.89
C LYS A 12 -1.22 10.83 -12.94
N LEU A 13 -1.61 10.12 -11.89
CA LEU A 13 -2.39 10.68 -10.79
C LEU A 13 -1.53 10.57 -9.54
N PHE A 14 -1.29 11.72 -8.88
CA PHE A 14 -0.72 11.74 -7.54
C PHE A 14 -1.62 10.93 -6.61
N GLY A 15 -1.09 9.84 -6.08
CA GLY A 15 -1.77 8.94 -5.18
C GLY A 15 -1.16 8.96 -3.79
N ARG A 16 -1.95 8.52 -2.81
CA ARG A 16 -1.47 8.21 -1.46
C ARG A 16 -1.63 6.73 -1.20
N ILE A 17 -0.60 6.12 -0.62
CA ILE A 17 -0.61 4.74 -0.16
C ILE A 17 -0.49 4.74 1.36
N ASP A 18 -1.43 4.10 2.03
CA ASP A 18 -1.45 3.90 3.47
C ASP A 18 -1.42 2.40 3.77
N ILE A 19 -0.56 1.97 4.69
CA ILE A 19 -0.61 0.61 5.25
C ILE A 19 -1.00 0.74 6.70
N ILE A 20 -2.12 0.11 7.06
CA ILE A 20 -2.70 0.16 8.41
C ILE A 20 -2.73 -1.27 8.96
N SER A 21 -2.18 -1.48 10.14
CA SER A 21 -2.26 -2.77 10.85
C SER A 21 -3.67 -3.00 11.41
N LEU A 22 -3.98 -4.24 11.78
CA LEU A 22 -5.31 -4.59 12.32
C LEU A 22 -5.71 -3.79 13.57
N ASN A 23 -4.74 -3.39 14.41
CA ASN A 23 -4.96 -2.56 15.59
C ASN A 23 -5.11 -1.05 15.27
N GLY A 24 -5.11 -0.67 13.99
CA GLY A 24 -5.31 0.71 13.55
C GLY A 24 -4.05 1.57 13.52
N GLN A 25 -2.86 1.03 13.83
CA GLN A 25 -1.62 1.77 13.66
C GLN A 25 -1.32 1.97 12.17
N LEU A 26 -0.71 3.11 11.81
CA LEU A 26 -0.31 3.45 10.44
C LEU A 26 1.22 3.31 10.31
N PRO A 27 1.75 2.08 10.15
CA PRO A 27 3.19 1.86 10.00
C PRO A 27 3.79 2.49 8.75
N TYR A 28 2.98 2.78 7.72
CA TYR A 28 3.49 3.37 6.48
C TYR A 28 2.49 4.30 5.81
N GLN A 29 3.04 5.41 5.32
CA GLN A 29 2.35 6.36 4.46
C GLN A 29 3.34 6.87 3.41
N SER A 30 2.92 6.88 2.16
CA SER A 30 3.69 7.49 1.09
C SER A 30 2.77 8.19 0.08
N ARG A 31 3.30 9.22 -0.57
CA ARG A 31 2.72 9.78 -1.79
C ARG A 31 3.49 9.21 -2.97
N SER A 32 2.77 8.73 -3.97
CA SER A 32 3.34 8.24 -5.21
C SER A 32 2.87 9.12 -6.36
N ASP A 33 3.82 9.68 -7.10
CA ASP A 33 3.64 10.36 -8.38
C ASP A 33 3.96 9.43 -9.57
N GLU A 34 4.38 8.20 -9.27
CA GLU A 34 4.73 7.16 -10.22
C GLU A 34 3.52 6.26 -10.53
N SER A 35 3.55 5.63 -11.70
CA SER A 35 2.52 4.66 -12.12
C SER A 35 2.63 3.32 -11.39
N THR A 36 3.81 3.01 -10.87
CA THR A 36 4.13 1.76 -10.18
C THR A 36 4.86 2.11 -8.90
N HIS A 37 4.43 1.56 -7.77
CA HIS A 37 5.07 1.78 -6.47
C HIS A 37 5.31 0.44 -5.79
N GLN A 38 6.54 0.18 -5.39
CA GLN A 38 6.92 -1.05 -4.69
C GLN A 38 7.14 -0.76 -3.20
N ILE A 39 6.60 -1.62 -2.35
CA ILE A 39 6.76 -1.51 -0.90
C ILE A 39 7.35 -2.82 -0.39
N ASP A 40 8.54 -2.72 0.22
CA ASP A 40 9.10 -3.83 0.97
C ASP A 40 8.45 -3.90 2.36
N LEU A 41 7.88 -5.06 2.65
CA LEU A 41 7.23 -5.33 3.92
C LEU A 41 8.20 -5.92 4.95
N SER A 42 9.49 -6.11 4.65
CA SER A 42 10.47 -6.76 5.52
C SER A 42 10.51 -6.20 6.94
N SER A 43 10.41 -4.88 7.10
CA SER A 43 10.42 -4.17 8.40
C SER A 43 9.13 -4.27 9.20
N PHE A 44 8.05 -4.82 8.63
CA PHE A 44 6.76 -4.94 9.31
C PHE A 44 6.74 -6.22 10.15
N GLU A 45 6.06 -6.19 11.29
CA GLU A 45 5.83 -7.40 12.08
C GLU A 45 4.93 -8.42 11.35
N TYR A 46 4.90 -9.66 11.84
CA TYR A 46 3.95 -10.64 11.35
C TYR A 46 2.52 -10.24 11.72
N GLY A 47 1.58 -10.39 10.79
CA GLY A 47 0.19 -10.06 11.06
C GLY A 47 -0.62 -9.62 9.85
N PHE A 48 -1.77 -9.02 10.16
CA PHE A 48 -2.73 -8.55 9.17
C PHE A 48 -2.59 -7.05 8.94
N TYR A 49 -2.54 -6.66 7.67
CA TYR A 49 -2.50 -5.26 7.27
C TYR A 49 -3.53 -4.98 6.18
N PHE A 50 -3.95 -3.72 6.11
CA PHE A 50 -4.76 -3.17 5.05
C PHE A 50 -3.93 -2.14 4.27
N ILE A 51 -3.74 -2.40 2.99
CA ILE A 51 -3.15 -1.43 2.07
C ILE A 51 -4.28 -0.63 1.44
N THR A 52 -4.27 0.68 1.60
CA THR A 52 -5.21 1.59 0.95
C THR A 52 -4.45 2.44 -0.05
N VAL A 53 -4.83 2.34 -1.33
CA VAL A 53 -4.32 3.17 -2.41
C VAL A 53 -5.43 4.14 -2.79
N ARG A 54 -5.15 5.44 -2.66
CA ARG A 54 -6.10 6.53 -2.96
C ARG A 54 -5.52 7.44 -4.03
N TYR A 55 -6.23 7.55 -5.14
CA TYR A 55 -6.07 8.60 -6.14
C TYR A 55 -7.30 9.52 -6.09
N ARG A 56 -7.30 10.60 -6.89
CA ARG A 56 -8.36 11.62 -6.90
C ARG A 56 -9.77 11.02 -6.98
N ASP A 57 -9.98 10.08 -7.89
CA ASP A 57 -11.30 9.51 -8.19
C ASP A 57 -11.36 7.99 -7.95
N TYR A 58 -10.38 7.44 -7.23
CA TYR A 58 -10.27 5.99 -7.04
C TYR A 58 -9.70 5.65 -5.67
N VAL A 59 -10.37 4.72 -4.99
CA VAL A 59 -9.86 4.11 -3.74
C VAL A 59 -9.87 2.60 -3.92
N LYS A 60 -8.72 1.98 -3.68
CA LYS A 60 -8.58 0.52 -3.57
C LYS A 60 -8.09 0.19 -2.17
N LYS A 61 -8.71 -0.81 -1.56
CA LYS A 61 -8.28 -1.35 -0.27
C LYS A 61 -8.06 -2.85 -0.41
N GLU A 62 -6.90 -3.32 0.01
CA GLU A 62 -6.51 -4.74 -0.04
C GLU A 62 -6.10 -5.20 1.34
N LYS A 63 -6.49 -6.43 1.71
CA LYS A 63 -6.03 -7.08 2.93
C LYS A 63 -4.84 -7.97 2.58
N ILE A 64 -3.77 -7.84 3.35
CA ILE A 64 -2.57 -8.67 3.22
C ILE A 64 -2.28 -9.38 4.54
N ILE A 65 -1.65 -10.54 4.43
CA ILE A 65 -1.20 -11.34 5.57
C ILE A 65 0.32 -11.46 5.43
N LYS A 66 1.06 -10.88 6.38
CA LYS A 66 2.49 -11.12 6.50
C LYS A 66 2.69 -12.33 7.42
N GLN A 67 3.17 -13.43 6.84
CA GLN A 67 3.55 -14.69 7.49
C GLN A 67 5.05 -14.78 7.67
#